data_AF-A0A6C2UNM0-F1
#
_entry.id   AF-A0A6C2UNM0-F1
#
_cell.length_a   1.000
_cell.length_b   1.000
_cell.length_c   1.000
_cell.angle_alpha   90.00
_cell.angle_beta   90.00
_cell.angle_gamma   90.00
#
_symmetry.space_group_name_H-M   'P 1'
#
loop_
_entity.id
_entity.type
_entity.pdbx_description
1 polymer ?
#
loop_
_entity_poly.entity_id
_entity_poly.type
_entity_poly.pdbx_seq_one_letter_code
_entity_poly.pdbx_strand_id
1 'polypeptide(L)'
;MKLNELAKAVGKSAPYVLTLQKKFGLPACKDYPDGYAVLVKKLIYLSICSVPDKEIKLLLAMEKNLLELLKVDSLHDGERWFESMCVVKSGPTRLLLSGYDLGHRVDCQTIQTGLDFSDREKELFQSAEMGASSLRELQRYSEILNKVKVRINQELPTVVSALKWAAHL
;
A
#
# COMPACT_ATOMS: atom_id res chain seq x y z
N MET A 1 15.51 9.92 8.29
CA MET A 1 16.56 8.88 8.41
C MET A 1 17.42 8.83 7.15
N LYS A 2 18.73 8.53 7.26
CA LYS A 2 19.62 8.35 6.09
C LYS A 2 19.46 6.95 5.48
N LEU A 3 19.99 6.73 4.28
CA LEU A 3 19.90 5.43 3.58
C LEU A 3 20.41 4.23 4.42
N ASN A 4 21.51 4.39 5.16
CA ASN A 4 22.04 3.33 6.01
C ASN A 4 21.14 3.00 7.21
N GLU A 5 20.45 4.01 7.75
CA GLU A 5 19.47 3.83 8.82
C GLU A 5 18.21 3.15 8.28
N LEU A 6 17.75 3.54 7.08
CA LEU A 6 16.66 2.87 6.39
C LEU A 6 16.98 1.39 6.12
N ALA A 7 18.17 1.11 5.59
CA ALA A 7 18.64 -0.25 5.32
C ALA A 7 18.63 -1.11 6.60
N LYS A 8 19.14 -0.56 7.72
CA LYS A 8 19.08 -1.20 9.04
C LYS A 8 17.65 -1.39 9.54
N ALA A 9 16.80 -0.36 9.44
CA ALA A 9 15.42 -0.40 9.91
C ALA A 9 14.61 -1.51 9.21
N VAL A 10 14.91 -1.77 7.94
CA VAL A 10 14.26 -2.78 7.09
C VAL A 10 14.96 -4.15 7.16
N GLY A 11 16.17 -4.22 7.73
CA GLY A 11 16.94 -5.46 7.84
C GLY A 11 17.53 -5.95 6.51
N LYS A 12 17.87 -5.03 5.61
CA LYS A 12 18.47 -5.32 4.29
C LYS A 12 19.72 -4.46 4.04
N SER A 13 20.52 -4.81 3.04
CA SER A 13 21.68 -4.00 2.64
C SER A 13 21.24 -2.73 1.88
N ALA A 14 22.02 -1.65 1.97
CA ALA A 14 21.73 -0.42 1.24
C ALA A 14 21.64 -0.62 -0.30
N PRO A 15 22.51 -1.44 -0.95
CA PRO A 15 22.35 -1.75 -2.38
C PRO A 15 21.03 -2.46 -2.71
N TYR A 16 20.57 -3.35 -1.82
CA TYR A 16 19.28 -4.02 -1.99
C TYR A 16 18.12 -3.01 -1.95
N VAL A 17 18.14 -2.08 -0.98
CA VAL A 17 17.12 -1.02 -0.89
C VAL A 17 17.14 -0.12 -2.13
N LEU A 18 18.31 0.29 -2.63
CA LEU A 18 18.42 1.08 -3.86
C LEU A 18 17.89 0.33 -5.09
N THR A 19 18.14 -0.98 -5.17
CA THR A 19 17.62 -1.83 -6.24
C THR A 19 16.11 -1.92 -6.17
N LEU A 20 15.57 -2.09 -4.96
CA LEU A 20 14.13 -2.12 -4.70
C LEU A 20 13.46 -0.80 -5.08
N GLN A 21 14.09 0.34 -4.75
CA GLN A 21 13.62 1.67 -5.12
C GLN A 21 13.52 1.83 -6.63
N LYS A 22 14.59 1.50 -7.36
CA LYS A 22 14.59 1.51 -8.84
C LYS A 22 13.55 0.57 -9.41
N LYS A 23 13.43 -0.62 -8.82
CA LYS A 23 12.51 -1.68 -9.28
C LYS A 23 11.06 -1.22 -9.21
N PHE A 24 10.64 -0.58 -8.11
CA PHE A 24 9.26 -0.13 -7.90
C PHE A 24 9.03 1.36 -8.20
N GLY A 25 10.03 2.07 -8.72
CA GLY A 25 9.91 3.48 -9.07
C GLY A 25 9.80 4.42 -7.85
N LEU A 26 10.33 4.01 -6.70
CA LEU A 26 10.32 4.84 -5.50
C LEU A 26 11.41 5.92 -5.57
N PRO A 27 11.14 7.15 -5.12
CA PRO A 27 12.12 8.23 -5.15
C PRO A 27 13.25 7.99 -4.14
N ALA A 28 14.50 8.22 -4.56
CA ALA A 28 15.65 8.25 -3.67
C ALA A 28 15.68 9.57 -2.90
N CYS A 29 15.90 9.51 -1.59
CA CYS A 29 15.85 10.68 -0.70
C CYS A 29 17.18 10.87 0.01
N LYS A 30 17.52 12.13 0.32
CA LYS A 30 18.62 12.43 1.25
C LYS A 30 18.22 12.03 2.67
N ASP A 31 17.00 12.43 3.05
CA ASP A 31 16.34 12.06 4.29
C ASP A 31 15.03 11.34 3.99
N TYR A 32 14.94 10.08 4.42
CA TYR A 32 13.76 9.25 4.28
C TYR A 32 12.82 9.46 5.49
N PRO A 33 11.50 9.58 5.26
CA PRO A 33 10.51 9.60 6.34
C PRO A 33 10.29 8.20 6.90
N ASP A 34 9.73 8.11 8.12
CA ASP A 34 9.47 6.83 8.78
C ASP A 34 8.49 5.96 8.01
N GLY A 35 7.46 6.56 7.39
CA GLY A 35 6.52 5.85 6.54
C GLY A 35 7.18 5.18 5.34
N TYR A 36 8.30 5.73 4.84
CA TYR A 36 9.04 5.13 3.74
C TYR A 36 9.62 3.77 4.15
N ALA A 37 10.14 3.66 5.38
CA ALA A 37 10.64 2.40 5.90
C ALA A 37 9.53 1.35 6.01
N VAL A 38 8.31 1.77 6.37
CA VAL A 38 7.15 0.90 6.41
C VAL A 38 6.78 0.39 5.02
N LEU A 39 6.71 1.29 4.03
CA LEU A 39 6.41 0.91 2.65
C LEU A 39 7.43 -0.11 2.13
N VAL A 40 8.72 0.17 2.31
CA VAL A 40 9.81 -0.73 1.89
C VAL A 40 9.70 -2.10 2.58
N LYS A 41 9.38 -2.15 3.89
CA LYS A 41 9.14 -3.42 4.59
C LYS A 41 8.00 -4.21 3.95
N LYS A 42 6.87 -3.57 3.68
CA LYS A 42 5.71 -4.22 3.06
C LYS A 42 6.05 -4.76 1.66
N LEU A 43 6.80 -4.01 0.84
CA LEU A 43 7.26 -4.48 -0.48
C LEU A 43 8.17 -5.71 -0.37
N ILE A 44 9.03 -5.75 0.64
CA ILE A 44 9.87 -6.92 0.91
C ILE A 44 9.03 -8.11 1.34
N TYR A 45 8.04 -7.93 2.22
CA TYR A 45 7.14 -9.01 2.64
C TYR A 45 6.37 -9.59 1.44
N LEU A 46 5.87 -8.75 0.54
CA LEU A 46 5.22 -9.21 -0.69
C LEU A 46 6.19 -9.99 -1.59
N SER A 47 7.43 -9.53 -1.69
CA SER A 47 8.47 -10.23 -2.46
C SER A 47 8.84 -11.59 -1.85
N ILE A 48 8.87 -11.70 -0.51
CA ILE A 48 9.12 -12.97 0.20
C ILE A 48 7.98 -13.96 -0.03
N CYS A 49 6.73 -13.49 -0.05
CA CYS A 49 5.55 -14.32 -0.35
C CYS A 49 5.34 -14.54 -1.86
N SER A 50 6.41 -14.50 -2.66
CA SER A 50 6.40 -14.79 -4.10
C SER A 50 5.36 -13.99 -4.92
N VAL A 51 5.00 -12.79 -4.47
CA VAL A 51 4.05 -11.93 -5.21
C VAL A 51 4.78 -11.32 -6.43
N PRO A 52 4.24 -11.46 -7.65
CA PRO A 52 4.88 -10.94 -8.85
C PRO A 52 5.07 -9.42 -8.81
N ASP A 53 6.24 -8.96 -9.25
CA ASP A 53 6.57 -7.54 -9.28
C ASP A 53 5.56 -6.68 -10.03
N LYS A 54 4.96 -7.24 -11.09
CA LYS A 54 3.90 -6.58 -11.87
C LYS A 54 2.66 -6.32 -11.02
N GLU A 55 2.26 -7.27 -10.18
CA GLU A 55 1.11 -7.12 -9.28
C GLU A 55 1.40 -6.10 -8.18
N ILE A 56 2.62 -6.12 -7.61
CA ILE A 56 3.05 -5.16 -6.59
C ILE A 56 3.07 -3.72 -7.17
N LYS A 57 3.61 -3.54 -8.37
CA LYS A 57 3.60 -2.23 -9.06
C LYS A 57 2.18 -1.73 -9.33
N LEU A 58 1.31 -2.63 -9.76
CA LEU A 58 -0.08 -2.30 -10.03
C LEU A 58 -0.80 -1.87 -8.75
N LEU A 59 -0.62 -2.61 -7.64
CA LEU A 59 -1.16 -2.21 -6.33
C LEU A 59 -0.65 -0.84 -5.89
N LEU A 60 0.65 -0.58 -6.06
CA LEU A 60 1.25 0.70 -5.67
C LEU A 60 0.67 1.88 -6.47
N ALA A 61 0.50 1.71 -7.78
CA ALA A 61 -0.12 2.72 -8.63
C ALA A 61 -1.60 2.94 -8.28
N MET A 62 -2.35 1.86 -8.05
CA MET A 62 -3.77 1.94 -7.73
C MET A 62 -4.04 2.55 -6.35
N GLU A 63 -3.25 2.21 -5.34
CA GLU A 63 -3.39 2.86 -4.03
C GLU A 63 -3.10 4.36 -4.12
N LYS A 64 -2.05 4.75 -4.85
CA LYS A 64 -1.73 6.16 -5.03
C LYS A 64 -2.86 6.89 -5.75
N ASN A 65 -3.35 6.34 -6.87
CA ASN A 65 -4.48 6.90 -7.62
C ASN A 65 -5.74 7.01 -6.75
N LEU A 66 -6.06 5.97 -5.97
CA LEU A 66 -7.22 5.98 -5.08
C LEU A 66 -7.11 7.08 -4.02
N LEU A 67 -5.93 7.26 -3.42
CA LEU A 67 -5.70 8.30 -2.42
C LEU A 67 -5.74 9.71 -3.02
N GLU A 68 -5.28 9.90 -4.26
CA GLU A 68 -5.41 11.15 -5.01
C GLU A 68 -6.88 11.46 -5.36
N LEU A 69 -7.66 10.45 -5.73
CA LEU A 69 -9.11 10.59 -5.95
C LEU A 69 -9.85 10.98 -4.67
N LEU A 70 -9.43 10.42 -3.53
CA LEU A 70 -9.92 10.75 -2.19
C LEU A 70 -9.38 12.08 -1.65
N LYS A 71 -8.57 12.80 -2.42
CA LYS A 71 -7.95 14.08 -2.05
C LYS A 71 -7.07 14.03 -0.81
N VAL A 72 -6.49 12.87 -0.49
CA VAL A 72 -5.58 12.71 0.64
C VAL A 72 -4.23 13.41 0.37
N ASP A 73 -3.86 13.55 -0.90
CA ASP A 73 -2.73 14.35 -1.37
C ASP A 73 -2.82 15.81 -0.89
N SER A 74 -4.02 16.40 -0.90
CA SER A 74 -4.25 17.79 -0.46
C SER A 74 -4.08 18.03 1.05
N LEU A 75 -3.99 16.96 1.86
CA LEU A 75 -3.82 17.04 3.30
C LEU A 75 -2.34 17.01 3.71
N HIS A 76 -1.44 16.74 2.77
CA HIS A 76 -0.04 16.51 3.04
C HIS A 76 0.84 17.42 2.17
N ASP A 77 1.60 18.31 2.81
CA ASP A 77 2.54 19.17 2.12
C ASP A 77 3.77 18.38 1.64
N GLY A 78 3.84 18.13 0.33
CA GLY A 78 5.06 17.69 -0.32
C GLY A 78 4.86 16.72 -1.49
N GLU A 79 5.81 16.74 -2.42
CA GLU A 79 5.87 15.87 -3.61
C GLU A 79 5.92 14.35 -3.26
N ARG A 80 6.15 14.01 -1.99
CA ARG A 80 6.37 12.65 -1.45
C ARG A 80 5.39 12.31 -0.33
N TRP A 81 4.18 12.85 -0.44
CA TRP A 81 3.10 12.64 0.53
C TRP A 81 2.77 11.16 0.71
N PHE A 82 2.81 10.36 -0.37
CA PHE A 82 2.44 8.94 -0.32
C PHE A 82 3.39 8.11 0.55
N GLU A 83 4.70 8.25 0.39
CA GLU A 83 5.66 7.46 1.17
C GLU A 83 5.72 7.93 2.62
N SER A 84 5.50 9.22 2.86
CA SER A 84 5.51 9.78 4.23
C SER A 84 4.28 9.37 5.04
N MET A 85 3.11 9.22 4.42
CA MET A 85 1.88 8.80 5.10
C MET A 85 1.76 7.30 5.39
N CYS A 86 2.66 6.47 4.84
CA CYS A 86 2.57 5.02 4.99
C CYS A 86 2.69 4.57 6.45
N VAL A 87 1.70 3.83 6.96
CA VAL A 87 1.67 3.34 8.35
C VAL A 87 1.71 1.82 8.45
N VAL A 88 2.28 1.31 9.56
CA VAL A 88 2.42 -0.13 9.82
C VAL A 88 1.05 -0.81 9.97
N LYS A 89 0.03 -0.03 10.37
CA LYS A 89 -1.32 -0.52 10.64
C LYS A 89 -1.91 -1.25 9.42
N SER A 90 -2.46 -2.43 9.68
CA SER A 90 -3.15 -3.28 8.71
C SER A 90 -4.52 -3.66 9.26
N GLY A 91 -5.51 -3.88 8.39
CA GLY A 91 -6.85 -4.26 8.81
C GLY A 91 -7.81 -4.39 7.64
N PRO A 92 -9.03 -4.87 7.87
CA PRO A 92 -10.02 -5.06 6.82
C PRO A 92 -10.47 -3.74 6.19
N THR A 93 -10.35 -2.62 6.91
CA THR A 93 -10.71 -1.27 6.44
C THR A 93 -9.53 -0.48 5.90
N ARG A 94 -8.34 -1.08 5.87
CA ARG A 94 -7.09 -0.38 5.55
C ARG A 94 -6.50 -0.88 4.24
N LEU A 95 -5.99 0.06 3.45
CA LEU A 95 -5.21 -0.25 2.25
C LEU A 95 -3.91 -0.98 2.63
N LEU A 96 -3.48 -1.89 1.76
CA LEU A 96 -2.38 -2.81 2.04
C LEU A 96 -1.05 -2.07 2.25
N LEU A 97 -0.64 -1.23 1.29
CA LEU A 97 0.67 -0.59 1.28
C LEU A 97 0.70 0.66 2.15
N SER A 98 -0.22 1.60 1.91
CA SER A 98 -0.32 2.85 2.66
C SER A 98 -0.80 2.64 4.11
N GLY A 99 -1.61 1.62 4.38
CA GLY A 99 -2.23 1.44 5.71
C GLY A 99 -3.29 2.49 6.05
N TYR A 100 -3.66 3.31 5.05
CA TYR A 100 -4.71 4.34 5.15
C TYR A 100 -6.06 3.68 5.44
N ASP A 101 -6.80 4.25 6.38
CA ASP A 101 -8.10 3.71 6.82
C ASP A 101 -9.21 4.35 5.99
N LEU A 102 -9.92 3.53 5.23
CA LEU A 102 -11.08 3.97 4.45
C LEU A 102 -12.33 4.15 5.32
N GLY A 103 -12.30 3.67 6.57
CA GLY A 103 -13.45 3.64 7.48
C GLY A 103 -14.49 2.56 7.15
N HIS A 104 -14.34 1.85 6.03
CA HIS A 104 -15.17 0.72 5.59
C HIS A 104 -14.28 -0.38 5.00
N ARG A 105 -14.82 -1.60 4.87
CA ARG A 105 -14.01 -2.73 4.44
C ARG A 105 -13.61 -2.62 2.97
N VAL A 106 -12.35 -2.93 2.69
CA VAL A 106 -11.75 -2.94 1.35
C VAL A 106 -12.33 -4.07 0.47
N ASP A 107 -12.89 -5.11 1.09
CA ASP A 107 -13.44 -6.30 0.43
C ASP A 107 -14.96 -6.25 0.17
N CYS A 108 -15.61 -5.10 0.35
CA CYS A 108 -17.04 -4.95 0.12
C CYS A 108 -17.40 -5.13 -1.38
N GLN A 109 -17.89 -6.32 -1.74
CA GLN A 109 -18.47 -6.62 -3.06
C GLN A 109 -19.83 -5.93 -3.29
N THR A 110 -20.51 -5.57 -2.20
CA THR A 110 -21.77 -4.83 -2.21
C THR A 110 -21.56 -3.53 -1.46
N ILE A 111 -21.61 -2.43 -2.20
CA ILE A 111 -21.70 -1.10 -1.61
C ILE A 111 -23.15 -0.95 -1.18
N GLN A 112 -23.42 -0.80 0.12
CA GLN A 112 -24.68 -0.21 0.54
C GLN A 112 -24.77 1.13 -0.18
N THR A 113 -25.78 1.29 -1.02
CA THR A 113 -26.16 2.52 -1.74
C THR A 113 -26.66 3.56 -0.74
N GLY A 114 -25.78 3.89 0.20
CA GLY A 114 -25.93 4.72 1.38
C GLY A 114 -24.55 5.01 1.99
N LEU A 115 -23.46 4.86 1.21
CA LEU A 115 -22.23 5.61 1.46
C LEU A 115 -22.57 7.08 1.28
N ASP A 116 -23.11 7.66 2.34
CA ASP A 116 -23.28 9.08 2.50
C ASP A 116 -21.88 9.68 2.61
N PHE A 117 -21.39 10.17 1.47
CA PHE A 117 -20.27 11.12 1.45
C PHE A 117 -20.72 12.52 1.91
N SER A 118 -22.00 12.68 2.29
CA SER A 118 -22.63 13.91 2.77
C SER A 118 -22.47 14.08 4.28
N ASP A 119 -21.26 14.38 4.68
CA ASP A 119 -21.07 15.33 5.78
C ASP A 119 -19.84 16.19 5.46
N ARG A 120 -19.96 16.98 4.38
CA ARG A 120 -19.14 18.17 4.17
C ARG A 120 -19.98 19.29 3.59
N GLU A 121 -20.00 20.40 4.34
CA GLU A 121 -20.61 21.66 3.95
C GLU A 121 -20.12 22.13 2.57
N LYS A 122 -21.09 22.66 1.79
CA LYS A 122 -21.01 23.39 0.51
C LYS A 122 -19.99 22.91 -0.54
N GLU A 123 -20.57 22.22 -1.52
CA GLU A 123 -20.05 21.75 -2.79
C GLU A 123 -18.99 22.63 -3.49
N LEU A 124 -17.89 21.99 -3.90
CA LEU A 124 -16.92 22.51 -4.88
C LEU A 124 -16.66 21.53 -6.05
N PHE A 125 -17.46 20.47 -6.20
CA PHE A 125 -17.27 19.49 -7.26
C PHE A 125 -18.60 19.14 -7.95
N GLN A 126 -18.56 19.00 -9.27
CA GLN A 126 -19.59 18.31 -10.05
C GLN A 126 -19.52 16.81 -9.67
N SER A 127 -20.29 16.42 -8.67
CA SER A 127 -19.95 15.37 -7.69
C SER A 127 -20.47 13.95 -8.00
N ALA A 128 -21.13 13.72 -9.14
CA ALA A 128 -21.66 12.38 -9.47
C ALA A 128 -20.63 11.45 -10.14
N GLU A 129 -19.76 11.97 -11.02
CA GLU A 129 -18.83 11.15 -11.80
C GLU A 129 -17.59 10.73 -10.99
N MET A 130 -17.14 11.57 -10.06
CA MET A 130 -15.98 11.31 -9.18
C MET A 130 -16.24 10.15 -8.21
N GLY A 131 -17.45 10.06 -7.63
CA GLY A 131 -17.84 8.96 -6.75
C GLY A 131 -17.89 7.63 -7.51
N ALA A 132 -18.48 7.62 -8.71
CA ALA A 132 -18.53 6.43 -9.56
C ALA A 132 -17.12 5.96 -10.00
N SER A 133 -16.21 6.89 -10.27
CA SER A 133 -14.82 6.57 -10.64
C SER A 133 -14.02 5.98 -9.47
N SER A 134 -14.15 6.58 -8.29
CA SER A 134 -13.45 6.13 -7.07
C SER A 134 -13.91 4.74 -6.63
N LEU A 135 -15.21 4.45 -6.75
CA LEU A 135 -15.76 3.13 -6.44
C LEU A 135 -15.28 2.05 -7.43
N ARG A 136 -15.23 2.37 -8.72
CA ARG A 136 -14.68 1.44 -9.73
C ARG A 136 -13.21 1.14 -9.47
N GLU A 137 -12.43 2.15 -9.09
CA GLU A 137 -11.01 1.96 -8.76
C GLU A 137 -10.83 1.13 -7.49
N LEU A 138 -11.64 1.35 -6.46
CA LEU A 138 -11.66 0.53 -5.25
C LEU A 138 -12.05 -0.93 -5.54
N GLN A 139 -13.03 -1.17 -6.41
CA GLN A 139 -13.43 -2.52 -6.83
C GLN A 139 -12.27 -3.24 -7.52
N ARG A 140 -11.64 -2.60 -8.51
CA ARG A 140 -10.46 -3.16 -9.20
C ARG A 140 -9.32 -3.43 -8.22
N TYR A 141 -9.09 -2.52 -7.28
CA TYR A 141 -8.08 -2.70 -6.23
C TYR A 141 -8.39 -3.93 -5.37
N SER A 142 -9.65 -4.11 -4.96
CA SER A 142 -10.09 -5.24 -4.15
C SER A 142 -9.88 -6.59 -4.87
N GLU A 143 -10.09 -6.65 -6.19
CA GLU A 143 -9.85 -7.85 -6.99
C GLU A 143 -8.37 -8.25 -7.00
N ILE A 144 -7.48 -7.27 -7.21
CA ILE A 144 -6.03 -7.52 -7.22
C ILE A 144 -5.55 -7.87 -5.81
N LEU A 145 -6.04 -7.17 -4.79
CA LEU A 145 -5.74 -7.47 -3.40
C LEU A 145 -6.16 -8.91 -3.04
N ASN A 146 -7.34 -9.35 -3.49
CA ASN A 146 -7.80 -10.72 -3.26
C ASN A 146 -6.92 -11.76 -3.97
N LYS A 147 -6.49 -11.50 -5.22
CA LYS A 147 -5.52 -12.36 -5.91
C LYS A 147 -4.20 -12.47 -5.14
N VAL A 148 -3.69 -11.35 -4.64
CA VAL A 148 -2.46 -11.32 -3.82
C VAL A 148 -2.65 -12.07 -2.50
N LYS A 149 -3.78 -11.89 -1.81
CA LYS A 149 -4.09 -12.65 -0.58
C LYS A 149 -4.14 -14.15 -0.83
N VAL A 150 -4.80 -14.59 -1.89
CA VAL A 150 -4.87 -16.02 -2.26
C VAL A 150 -3.47 -16.58 -2.48
N ARG A 151 -2.62 -15.86 -3.22
CA ARG A 151 -1.23 -16.27 -3.47
C ARG A 151 -0.42 -16.33 -2.17
N ILE A 152 -0.51 -15.30 -1.32
CA ILE A 152 0.18 -15.30 -0.01
C ILE A 152 -0.27 -16.49 0.82
N ASN A 153 -1.55 -16.82 0.84
CA ASN A 153 -2.07 -17.98 1.58
C ASN A 153 -1.55 -19.31 1.02
N GLN A 154 -1.31 -19.41 -0.29
CA GLN A 154 -0.69 -20.59 -0.91
C GLN A 154 0.80 -20.72 -0.55
N GLU A 155 1.52 -19.60 -0.43
CA GLU A 155 2.95 -19.56 -0.10
C GLU A 155 3.22 -19.67 1.41
N LEU A 156 2.24 -19.31 2.26
CA LEU A 156 2.40 -19.26 3.71
C LEU A 156 2.92 -20.58 4.32
N PRO A 157 2.44 -21.78 3.93
CA PRO A 157 2.98 -23.04 4.44
C PRO A 157 4.47 -23.23 4.13
N THR A 158 4.92 -22.79 2.95
CA THR A 158 6.32 -22.83 2.53
C THR A 158 7.17 -21.89 3.38
N VAL A 159 6.70 -20.66 3.60
CA VAL A 159 7.38 -19.67 4.46
C VAL A 159 7.50 -20.19 5.89
N VAL A 160 6.43 -20.76 6.45
CA VAL A 160 6.44 -21.37 7.80
C VAL A 160 7.44 -22.53 7.86
N SER A 161 7.49 -23.36 6.83
CA SER A 161 8.45 -24.49 6.77
C SER A 161 9.89 -24.00 6.68
N ALA A 162 10.15 -22.95 5.90
CA ALA A 162 11.47 -22.31 5.81
C ALA A 162 11.90 -21.70 7.15
N LEU A 163 10.98 -21.08 7.89
CA LEU A 163 11.24 -20.57 9.24
C LEU A 163 11.58 -21.70 10.22
N LYS A 164 10.85 -22.82 10.17
CA LYS A 164 11.16 -24.01 10.98
C LYS A 164 12.54 -24.57 10.65
N TRP A 165 12.85 -24.73 9.36
CA TRP A 165 14.18 -25.17 8.92
C TRP A 165 15.29 -24.25 9.41
N ALA A 166 15.11 -22.93 9.28
CA ALA A 166 16.08 -21.95 9.73
C ALA A 166 16.30 -21.95 11.25
N ALA A 167 15.28 -22.32 12.04
CA ALA A 167 15.41 -22.47 13.49
C ALA A 167 16.19 -23.73 13.92
N HIS A 168 16.46 -24.65 12.98
CA HIS A 168 17.27 -25.84 13.21
C HIS A 168 18.72 -25.71 12.69
N LEU A 169 19.08 -24.54 12.14
CA LEU A 169 20.46 -24.17 11.82
C LEU A 169 21.16 -23.59 13.04
#